data_AF-A0A949H1V1-F1
#
_entry.id   AF-A0A949H1V1-F1
#
_cell.length_a   1.000
_cell.length_b   1.000
_cell.length_c   1.000
_cell.angle_alpha   90.00
_cell.angle_beta   90.00
_cell.angle_gamma   90.00
#
_symmetry.space_group_name_H-M   'P 1'
#
loop_
_entity.id
_entity.type
_entity.pdbx_description
1 polymer ?
#
loop_
_entity_poly.entity_id
_entity_poly.type
_entity_poly.pdbx_seq_one_letter_code
_entity_poly.pdbx_strand_id
1 'polypeptide(L)'
;MTHEPELFEPVDLCATDGRLAPAARGWSRRPLHRANIDGTDIGRNKRWDYWAVLGGDVVVSCVYSDIDVIGLADVWWADLRTGRSGGVGIIAEPGVMHLPQVCGTADLLVDRDGLRLEIDADTTEGTRLRATWTEPDGRPASFDIAVERPAEMESINVVIPWSEDTFNFTSKQQALHASGVLRVGAETFTIGGETDAWGVLDVGRGRWPSSIVWNWGGGAGRAGDTIVGLQFGARWTEGTGFVVDDTGRRVEFDELQGFAEEARQRW
;
A
#
# COMPACT_ATOMS: atom_id res chain seq x y z
N MET A 1 17.35 23.50 7.35
CA MET A 1 17.34 22.48 6.28
C MET A 1 17.80 21.18 6.90
N THR A 2 16.88 20.26 7.20
CA THR A 2 17.25 18.85 7.12
C THR A 2 17.17 18.50 5.64
N HIS A 3 18.21 17.89 5.11
CA HIS A 3 18.23 17.38 3.74
C HIS A 3 18.14 15.88 3.93
N GLU A 4 16.92 15.32 3.96
CA GLU A 4 16.76 13.87 3.99
C GLU A 4 17.40 13.32 2.70
N PRO A 5 18.43 12.46 2.81
CA PRO A 5 19.22 12.08 1.65
C PRO A 5 18.39 11.21 0.71
N GLU A 6 18.50 11.50 -0.58
CA GLU A 6 18.05 10.56 -1.61
C GLU A 6 19.06 9.41 -1.69
N LEU A 7 18.56 8.18 -1.71
CA LEU A 7 19.33 6.96 -1.84
C LEU A 7 19.35 6.51 -3.29
N PHE A 8 20.52 6.07 -3.75
CA PHE A 8 20.75 5.60 -5.12
C PHE A 8 21.18 4.13 -5.21
N GLU A 9 21.51 3.51 -4.07
CA GLU A 9 21.95 2.12 -3.97
C GLU A 9 21.06 1.33 -2.99
N PRO A 10 20.88 0.01 -3.20
CA PRO A 10 20.16 -0.84 -2.26
C PRO A 10 20.72 -0.77 -0.83
N VAL A 11 19.83 -0.80 0.16
CA VAL A 11 20.21 -0.69 1.58
C VAL A 11 19.35 -1.59 2.46
N ASP A 12 19.95 -2.14 3.51
CA ASP A 12 19.22 -2.84 4.56
C ASP A 12 18.53 -1.85 5.49
N LEU A 13 17.24 -2.05 5.75
CA LEU A 13 16.47 -1.22 6.67
C LEU A 13 17.00 -1.34 8.11
N CYS A 14 17.38 -2.54 8.52
CA CYS A 14 17.88 -2.84 9.86
C CYS A 14 19.38 -3.18 9.83
N ALA A 15 20.12 -2.67 10.81
CA ALA A 15 21.48 -3.12 11.10
C ALA A 15 21.47 -4.54 11.69
N THR A 16 22.65 -5.14 11.86
CA THR A 16 22.81 -6.52 12.37
C THR A 16 22.29 -6.72 13.79
N ASP A 17 22.11 -5.65 14.56
CA ASP A 17 21.53 -5.67 15.90
C ASP A 17 20.01 -5.46 15.91
N GLY A 18 19.37 -5.39 14.73
CA GLY A 18 17.91 -5.28 14.56
C GLY A 18 17.37 -3.86 14.68
N ARG A 19 18.20 -2.86 14.99
CA ARG A 19 17.84 -1.43 15.01
C ARG A 19 17.87 -0.83 13.61
N LEU A 20 17.19 0.31 13.43
CA LEU A 20 17.20 1.04 12.17
C LEU A 20 18.64 1.37 11.75
N ALA A 21 19.03 0.94 10.56
CA ALA A 21 20.35 1.27 10.01
C ALA A 21 20.44 2.79 9.75
N PRO A 22 21.48 3.49 10.23
CA PRO A 22 21.66 4.91 9.94
C PRO A 22 21.68 5.23 8.44
N ALA A 23 22.25 4.33 7.62
CA ALA A 23 22.31 4.45 6.16
C ALA A 23 20.95 4.27 5.47
N ALA A 24 19.95 3.67 6.13
CA ALA A 24 18.61 3.49 5.58
C ALA A 24 17.74 4.75 5.70
N ARG A 25 18.14 5.75 6.51
CA ARG A 25 17.41 7.00 6.67
C ARG A 25 17.48 7.81 5.40
N GLY A 26 16.32 8.22 4.88
CA GLY A 26 16.22 8.96 3.63
C GLY A 26 15.04 8.49 2.81
N TRP A 27 15.10 8.79 1.52
CA TRP A 27 14.08 8.41 0.55
C TRP A 27 14.69 7.98 -0.78
N SER A 28 13.92 7.33 -1.64
CA SER A 28 14.36 6.95 -2.99
C SER A 28 13.21 6.92 -3.98
N ARG A 29 13.54 7.13 -5.26
CA ARG A 29 12.61 7.07 -6.41
C ARG A 29 12.26 5.65 -6.86
N ARG A 30 12.91 4.64 -6.27
CA ARG A 30 12.69 3.20 -6.52
C ARG A 30 12.80 2.44 -5.20
N PRO A 31 12.20 1.24 -5.09
CA PRO A 31 12.30 0.43 -3.86
C PRO A 31 13.72 -0.10 -3.65
N LEU A 32 14.55 0.66 -2.91
CA LEU A 32 15.95 0.31 -2.62
C LEU A 32 16.13 -0.33 -1.24
N HIS A 33 15.16 -0.16 -0.34
CA HIS A 33 15.21 -0.73 0.99
C HIS A 33 14.84 -2.21 0.98
N ARG A 34 15.76 -3.04 1.46
CA ARG A 34 15.44 -4.40 1.92
C ARG A 34 14.94 -4.31 3.35
N ALA A 35 13.64 -4.52 3.56
CA ALA A 35 13.02 -4.54 4.88
C ALA A 35 13.34 -5.84 5.64
N ASN A 36 14.62 -6.01 5.98
CA ASN A 36 15.17 -7.11 6.79
C ASN A 36 14.82 -6.96 8.28
N ILE A 37 13.53 -6.78 8.54
CA ILE A 37 12.99 -6.69 9.88
C ILE A 37 12.93 -8.12 10.41
N ASP A 38 13.90 -8.50 11.24
CA ASP A 38 13.92 -9.78 11.93
C ASP A 38 13.51 -9.57 13.41
N GLY A 39 13.11 -10.66 14.07
CA GLY A 39 12.45 -10.65 15.37
C GLY A 39 13.22 -9.99 16.53
N THR A 40 12.48 -9.71 17.60
CA THR A 40 12.84 -9.64 19.04
C THR A 40 11.69 -9.00 19.83
N ASP A 41 11.00 -8.05 19.21
CA ASP A 41 9.83 -7.35 19.74
C ASP A 41 8.53 -7.88 19.11
N ILE A 42 8.08 -9.04 19.61
CA ILE A 42 6.86 -9.70 19.11
C ILE A 42 5.67 -8.75 19.20
N GLY A 43 4.94 -8.60 18.09
CA GLY A 43 3.71 -7.83 18.01
C GLY A 43 3.88 -6.40 17.51
N ARG A 44 5.12 -5.99 17.22
CA ARG A 44 5.44 -4.62 16.77
C ARG A 44 5.86 -4.53 15.32
N ASN A 45 6.37 -5.61 14.73
CA ASN A 45 6.70 -5.59 13.32
C ASN A 45 5.40 -5.68 12.51
N LYS A 46 5.29 -4.81 11.50
CA LYS A 46 4.14 -4.73 10.61
C LYS A 46 4.64 -4.75 9.18
N ARG A 47 4.04 -5.62 8.37
CA ARG A 47 4.26 -5.74 6.93
C ARG A 47 2.90 -5.82 6.25
N TRP A 48 2.64 -4.97 5.28
CA TRP A 48 1.47 -5.10 4.43
C TRP A 48 1.73 -4.55 3.04
N ASP A 49 1.09 -5.17 2.07
CA ASP A 49 0.91 -4.63 0.73
C ASP A 49 -0.59 -4.39 0.55
N TYR A 50 -0.95 -3.12 0.39
CA TYR A 50 -2.29 -2.67 0.09
C TYR A 50 -2.35 -2.19 -1.34
N TRP A 51 -3.32 -2.72 -2.08
CA TRP A 51 -3.68 -2.22 -3.40
C TRP A 51 -5.05 -1.59 -3.36
N ALA A 52 -5.17 -0.42 -4.00
CA ALA A 52 -6.45 0.13 -4.42
C ALA A 52 -6.45 0.31 -5.94
N VAL A 53 -7.60 0.07 -6.55
CA VAL A 53 -7.86 0.25 -7.97
C VAL A 53 -9.05 1.19 -8.11
N LEU A 54 -8.79 2.36 -8.67
CA LEU A 54 -9.74 3.44 -8.89
C LEU A 54 -10.27 3.32 -10.33
N GLY A 55 -11.40 2.64 -10.50
CA GLY A 55 -12.04 2.36 -11.80
C GLY A 55 -13.12 3.37 -12.21
N GLY A 56 -13.03 4.61 -11.74
CA GLY A 56 -14.08 5.62 -11.91
C GLY A 56 -15.21 5.42 -10.91
N ASP A 57 -16.32 4.82 -11.34
CA ASP A 57 -17.49 4.57 -10.49
C ASP A 57 -17.35 3.35 -9.58
N VAL A 58 -16.34 2.50 -9.84
CA VAL A 58 -16.04 1.32 -9.01
C VAL A 58 -14.66 1.47 -8.38
N VAL A 59 -14.57 1.14 -7.09
CA VAL A 59 -13.30 1.01 -6.37
C VAL A 59 -13.14 -0.44 -5.93
N VAL A 60 -11.95 -0.99 -6.10
CA VAL A 60 -11.58 -2.30 -5.57
C VAL A 60 -10.32 -2.14 -4.74
N SER A 61 -10.20 -2.84 -3.63
CA SER A 61 -8.95 -2.92 -2.88
C SER A 61 -8.69 -4.32 -2.36
N CYS A 62 -7.42 -4.61 -2.08
CA CYS A 62 -7.02 -5.79 -1.36
C CYS A 62 -5.81 -5.52 -0.46
N VAL A 63 -5.76 -6.20 0.68
CA VAL A 63 -4.62 -6.21 1.59
C VAL A 63 -4.05 -7.62 1.65
N TYR A 64 -2.72 -7.72 1.74
CA TYR A 64 -2.02 -8.89 2.23
C TYR A 64 -1.04 -8.45 3.30
N SER A 65 -1.10 -9.03 4.50
CA SER A 65 -0.35 -8.52 5.65
C SER A 65 0.11 -9.58 6.64
N ASP A 66 1.25 -9.31 7.25
CA ASP A 66 1.84 -10.00 8.40
C ASP A 66 2.19 -8.94 9.46
N ILE A 67 1.53 -9.03 10.60
CA ILE A 67 1.66 -8.06 11.70
C ILE A 67 2.19 -8.70 12.99
N ASP A 68 3.04 -9.71 12.84
CA ASP A 68 3.63 -10.60 13.85
C ASP A 68 2.64 -11.52 14.56
N VAL A 69 1.57 -10.96 15.13
CA VAL A 69 0.63 -11.70 15.99
C VAL A 69 -0.52 -12.34 15.21
N ILE A 70 -0.78 -11.86 14.00
CA ILE A 70 -1.74 -12.42 13.06
C ILE A 70 -1.28 -12.12 11.63
N GLY A 71 -1.70 -12.95 10.70
CA GLY A 71 -1.78 -12.61 9.29
C GLY A 71 -3.17 -12.10 8.95
N LEU A 72 -3.28 -11.18 8.00
CA LEU A 72 -4.58 -10.71 7.49
C LEU A 72 -4.51 -10.52 5.98
N ALA A 73 -5.54 -11.00 5.30
CA ALA A 73 -5.80 -10.64 3.92
C ALA A 73 -7.26 -10.26 3.76
N ASP A 74 -7.55 -9.27 2.94
CA ASP A 74 -8.90 -8.86 2.64
C ASP A 74 -9.04 -8.39 1.21
N VAL A 75 -10.28 -8.40 0.75
CA VAL A 75 -10.73 -7.76 -0.47
C VAL A 75 -11.94 -6.92 -0.15
N TRP A 76 -12.04 -5.76 -0.79
CA TRP A 76 -13.17 -4.86 -0.65
C TRP A 76 -13.49 -4.22 -1.99
N TRP A 77 -14.76 -3.88 -2.20
CA TRP A 77 -15.18 -3.11 -3.36
C TRP A 77 -16.32 -2.15 -3.01
N ALA A 78 -16.44 -1.09 -3.80
CA ALA A 78 -17.60 -0.20 -3.77
C ALA A 78 -18.02 0.27 -5.16
N ASP A 79 -19.32 0.30 -5.39
CA ASP A 79 -19.98 1.06 -6.45
C ASP A 79 -20.37 2.44 -5.90
N LEU A 80 -19.63 3.46 -6.33
CA LEU A 80 -19.77 4.83 -5.86
C LEU A 80 -21.08 5.50 -6.33
N ARG A 81 -21.70 4.99 -7.40
CA ARG A 81 -22.98 5.53 -7.89
C ARG A 81 -24.13 5.16 -6.97
N THR A 82 -24.09 3.95 -6.43
CA THR A 82 -25.16 3.39 -5.60
C THR A 82 -24.83 3.39 -4.11
N GLY A 83 -23.57 3.57 -3.76
CA GLY A 83 -23.06 3.44 -2.39
C GLY A 83 -23.00 1.99 -1.89
N ARG A 84 -23.21 1.00 -2.78
CA ARG A 84 -23.09 -0.42 -2.43
C ARG A 84 -21.63 -0.78 -2.29
N SER A 85 -21.32 -1.58 -1.27
CA SER A 85 -19.98 -2.13 -1.06
C SER A 85 -20.07 -3.57 -0.57
N GLY A 86 -18.99 -4.30 -0.73
CA GLY A 86 -18.86 -5.69 -0.28
C GLY A 86 -17.41 -6.09 -0.14
N GLY A 87 -17.18 -7.38 0.00
CA GLY A 87 -15.86 -7.94 0.26
C GLY A 87 -15.82 -8.92 1.43
N VAL A 88 -14.64 -9.45 1.69
CA VAL A 88 -14.38 -10.41 2.77
C VAL A 88 -12.96 -10.24 3.28
N GLY A 89 -12.73 -10.55 4.55
CA GLY A 89 -11.41 -10.61 5.15
C GLY A 89 -11.20 -11.90 5.91
N ILE A 90 -9.96 -12.37 5.94
CA ILE A 90 -9.52 -13.52 6.72
C ILE A 90 -8.47 -13.09 7.73
N ILE A 91 -8.40 -13.83 8.84
CA ILE A 91 -7.33 -13.73 9.81
C ILE A 91 -6.65 -15.10 9.84
N ALA A 92 -5.33 -15.09 9.73
CA ALA A 92 -4.50 -16.28 9.80
C ALA A 92 -3.62 -16.26 11.06
N GLU A 93 -3.19 -17.43 11.50
CA GLU A 93 -2.23 -17.57 12.58
C GLU A 93 -0.88 -16.93 12.21
N PRO A 94 -0.06 -16.53 13.20
CA PRO A 94 1.30 -16.07 12.97
C PRO A 94 2.09 -16.97 12.03
N GLY A 95 2.80 -16.36 11.08
CA GLY A 95 3.70 -17.07 10.16
C GLY A 95 3.02 -17.80 9.01
N VAL A 96 1.72 -17.62 8.78
CA VAL A 96 1.04 -18.13 7.56
C VAL A 96 1.24 -17.18 6.37
N MET A 97 1.18 -15.87 6.62
CA MET A 97 1.39 -14.83 5.61
C MET A 97 2.88 -14.51 5.52
N HIS A 98 3.42 -14.46 4.31
CA HIS A 98 4.82 -14.08 4.08
C HIS A 98 4.91 -13.02 3.00
N LEU A 99 5.53 -11.88 3.32
CA LEU A 99 5.79 -10.81 2.37
C LEU A 99 7.29 -10.73 2.06
N PRO A 100 7.68 -10.37 0.82
CA PRO A 100 9.07 -10.17 0.48
C PRO A 100 9.65 -8.96 1.24
N GLN A 101 10.96 -9.02 1.48
CA GLN A 101 11.69 -7.93 2.12
C GLN A 101 11.80 -6.70 1.21
N VAL A 102 11.84 -6.89 -0.11
CA VAL A 102 11.73 -5.82 -1.09
C VAL A 102 10.32 -5.87 -1.66
N CYS A 103 9.60 -4.74 -1.70
CA CYS A 103 8.22 -4.75 -2.16
C CYS A 103 8.11 -5.07 -3.66
N GLY A 104 7.05 -5.79 -4.04
CA GLY A 104 6.78 -6.12 -5.44
C GLY A 104 7.78 -7.09 -6.10
N THR A 105 8.53 -7.87 -5.32
CA THR A 105 9.52 -8.83 -5.86
C THR A 105 9.16 -10.31 -5.65
N ALA A 106 7.96 -10.60 -5.15
CA ALA A 106 7.49 -11.96 -4.98
C ALA A 106 5.96 -12.02 -5.09
N ASP A 107 5.48 -13.15 -5.57
CA ASP A 107 4.05 -13.44 -5.62
C ASP A 107 3.51 -13.68 -4.21
N LEU A 108 2.30 -13.18 -3.96
CA LEU A 108 1.57 -13.39 -2.71
C LEU A 108 0.32 -14.22 -3.00
N LEU A 109 0.10 -15.25 -2.19
CA LEU A 109 -1.07 -16.12 -2.30
C LEU A 109 -1.65 -16.39 -0.92
N VAL A 110 -2.97 -16.33 -0.84
CA VAL A 110 -3.77 -16.95 0.22
C VAL A 110 -4.97 -17.64 -0.40
N ASP A 111 -5.29 -18.82 0.11
CA ASP A 111 -6.50 -19.56 -0.22
C ASP A 111 -7.04 -20.17 1.08
N ARG A 112 -7.98 -19.45 1.72
CA ARG A 112 -8.43 -19.76 3.08
C ARG A 112 -9.80 -19.16 3.35
N ASP A 113 -10.63 -19.87 4.12
CA ASP A 113 -11.90 -19.39 4.68
C ASP A 113 -12.83 -18.72 3.65
N GLY A 114 -12.83 -19.24 2.42
CA GLY A 114 -13.67 -18.75 1.32
C GLY A 114 -13.12 -17.52 0.60
N LEU A 115 -11.89 -17.08 0.90
CA LEU A 115 -11.13 -16.09 0.15
C LEU A 115 -9.93 -16.75 -0.52
N ARG A 116 -9.83 -16.59 -1.83
CA ARG A 116 -8.58 -16.78 -2.57
C ARG A 116 -8.12 -15.44 -3.11
N LEU A 117 -6.91 -15.02 -2.78
CA LEU A 117 -6.28 -13.78 -3.25
C LEU A 117 -4.86 -14.12 -3.75
N GLU A 118 -4.59 -13.72 -4.99
CA GLU A 118 -3.31 -13.84 -5.69
C GLU A 118 -2.87 -12.43 -6.12
N ILE A 119 -1.64 -12.07 -5.76
CA ILE A 119 -0.96 -10.85 -6.20
C ILE A 119 0.32 -11.31 -6.90
N ASP A 120 0.29 -11.36 -8.23
CA ASP A 120 1.45 -11.77 -9.03
C ASP A 120 2.27 -10.52 -9.35
N ALA A 121 3.48 -10.44 -8.79
CA ALA A 121 4.31 -9.25 -8.90
C ALA A 121 5.41 -9.46 -9.94
N ASP A 122 5.29 -8.79 -11.08
CA ASP A 122 6.31 -8.73 -12.10
C ASP A 122 6.98 -7.34 -12.11
N THR A 123 8.26 -7.29 -11.73
CA THR A 123 9.00 -6.02 -11.67
C THR A 123 9.16 -5.32 -13.03
N THR A 124 8.90 -6.03 -14.14
CA THR A 124 9.03 -5.56 -15.53
C THR A 124 7.70 -5.34 -16.24
N GLU A 125 6.70 -6.19 -16.04
CA GLU A 125 5.40 -6.13 -16.74
C GLU A 125 4.30 -5.49 -15.89
N GLY A 126 4.46 -5.40 -14.56
CA GLY A 126 3.47 -4.85 -13.63
C GLY A 126 2.96 -5.87 -12.61
N THR A 127 1.76 -5.67 -12.09
CA THR A 127 1.17 -6.55 -11.07
C THR A 127 -0.19 -7.02 -11.51
N ARG A 128 -0.47 -8.32 -11.36
CA ARG A 128 -1.80 -8.86 -11.58
C ARG A 128 -2.45 -9.20 -10.24
N LEU A 129 -3.61 -8.61 -10.00
CA LEU A 129 -4.42 -8.80 -8.81
C LEU A 129 -5.59 -9.72 -9.17
N ARG A 130 -5.71 -10.86 -8.50
CA ARG A 130 -6.78 -11.82 -8.74
C ARG A 130 -7.38 -12.27 -7.42
N ALA A 131 -8.70 -12.25 -7.32
CA ALA A 131 -9.37 -12.80 -6.15
C ALA A 131 -10.70 -13.46 -6.49
N THR A 132 -11.08 -14.44 -5.68
CA THR A 132 -12.41 -15.04 -5.67
C THR A 132 -12.89 -15.18 -4.23
N TRP A 133 -14.13 -14.80 -3.97
CA TRP A 133 -14.75 -14.93 -2.65
C TRP A 133 -16.26 -15.10 -2.72
N THR A 134 -16.88 -15.29 -1.55
CA THR A 134 -18.34 -15.26 -1.38
C THR A 134 -18.71 -14.02 -0.56
N GLU A 135 -19.61 -13.19 -1.07
CA GLU A 135 -20.17 -12.04 -0.34
C GLU A 135 -20.94 -12.49 0.91
N PRO A 136 -21.13 -11.62 1.91
CA PRO A 136 -21.91 -11.94 3.11
C PRO A 136 -23.37 -12.39 2.81
N ASP A 137 -23.92 -11.99 1.67
CA ASP A 137 -25.25 -12.39 1.21
C ASP A 137 -25.27 -13.68 0.35
N GLY A 138 -24.12 -14.34 0.21
CA GLY A 138 -23.97 -15.61 -0.49
C GLY A 138 -23.68 -15.50 -1.98
N ARG A 139 -23.63 -14.29 -2.57
CA ARG A 139 -23.27 -14.12 -3.98
C ARG A 139 -21.78 -14.43 -4.20
N PRO A 140 -21.41 -15.19 -5.26
CA PRO A 140 -20.02 -15.34 -5.62
C PRO A 140 -19.48 -14.02 -6.17
N ALA A 141 -18.23 -13.70 -5.89
CA ALA A 141 -17.57 -12.52 -6.41
C ALA A 141 -16.11 -12.81 -6.78
N SER A 142 -15.59 -12.03 -7.73
CA SER A 142 -14.21 -12.14 -8.17
C SER A 142 -13.71 -10.86 -8.81
N PHE A 143 -12.40 -10.66 -8.79
CA PHE A 143 -11.76 -9.69 -9.67
C PHE A 143 -10.52 -10.29 -10.35
N ASP A 144 -10.19 -9.76 -11.52
CA ASP A 144 -8.96 -10.02 -12.25
C ASP A 144 -8.53 -8.70 -12.90
N ILE A 145 -7.47 -8.11 -12.37
CA ILE A 145 -7.05 -6.75 -12.68
C ILE A 145 -5.55 -6.78 -12.97
N ALA A 146 -5.16 -6.29 -14.13
CA ALA A 146 -3.77 -5.99 -14.46
C ALA A 146 -3.48 -4.53 -14.12
N VAL A 147 -2.38 -4.30 -13.43
CA VAL A 147 -1.83 -2.98 -13.12
C VAL A 147 -0.47 -2.87 -13.79
N GLU A 148 -0.36 -1.99 -14.77
CA GLU A 148 0.85 -1.79 -15.57
C GLU A 148 1.90 -0.99 -14.78
N ARG A 149 3.17 -1.32 -15.00
CA ARG A 149 4.29 -0.59 -14.40
C ARG A 149 5.28 -0.13 -15.47
N PRO A 150 5.14 1.10 -15.99
CA PRO A 150 6.12 1.68 -16.92
C PRO A 150 7.54 1.69 -16.33
N ALA A 151 8.56 1.43 -17.14
CA ALA A 151 9.95 1.30 -16.67
C ALA A 151 10.52 2.61 -16.07
N GLU A 152 10.02 3.74 -16.58
CA GLU A 152 10.30 5.10 -16.15
C GLU A 152 9.51 5.52 -14.90
N MET A 153 8.50 4.74 -14.51
CA MET A 153 7.64 5.10 -13.38
C MET A 153 8.43 5.09 -12.08
N GLU A 154 8.48 6.26 -11.44
CA GLU A 154 9.08 6.42 -10.12
C GLU A 154 8.08 6.06 -9.02
N SER A 155 8.60 5.67 -7.87
CA SER A 155 7.84 5.51 -6.64
C SER A 155 8.46 6.34 -5.51
N ILE A 156 7.66 6.71 -4.52
CA ILE A 156 8.16 7.40 -3.33
C ILE A 156 8.39 6.37 -2.24
N ASN A 157 9.64 6.16 -1.87
CA ASN A 157 10.04 5.18 -0.88
C ASN A 157 10.72 5.93 0.27
N VAL A 158 10.15 5.90 1.48
CA VAL A 158 10.57 6.79 2.57
C VAL A 158 10.70 6.00 3.86
N VAL A 159 11.77 6.25 4.59
CA VAL A 159 11.93 5.80 5.97
C VAL A 159 11.56 6.92 6.93
N ILE A 160 10.64 6.62 7.84
CA ILE A 160 10.14 7.50 8.88
C ILE A 160 10.66 6.96 10.22
N PRO A 161 11.77 7.49 10.74
CA PRO A 161 12.32 7.08 12.02
C PRO A 161 11.63 7.83 13.16
N TRP A 162 10.86 7.13 14.00
CA TRP A 162 10.46 7.68 15.31
C TRP A 162 11.61 7.54 16.33
N SER A 163 12.38 6.46 16.22
CA SER A 163 13.64 6.20 16.94
C SER A 163 14.45 5.13 16.20
N GLU A 164 15.55 4.67 16.78
CA GLU A 164 16.30 3.51 16.25
C GLU A 164 15.57 2.18 16.47
N ASP A 165 14.65 2.14 17.45
CA ASP A 165 13.86 0.96 17.79
C ASP A 165 12.45 0.99 17.18
N THR A 166 11.97 2.16 16.76
CA THR A 166 10.68 2.33 16.09
C THR A 166 10.79 3.13 14.82
N PHE A 167 10.33 2.55 13.72
CA PHE A 167 10.42 3.17 12.40
C PHE A 167 9.41 2.53 11.44
N ASN A 168 9.12 3.25 10.37
CA ASN A 168 8.35 2.74 9.25
C ASN A 168 9.04 3.06 7.93
N PHE A 169 9.24 2.05 7.11
CA PHE A 169 9.47 2.18 5.68
C PHE A 169 8.13 2.11 4.96
N THR A 170 7.92 3.01 4.00
CA THR A 170 6.78 2.93 3.09
C THR A 170 7.22 3.08 1.64
N SER A 171 6.58 2.33 0.74
CA SER A 171 6.65 2.53 -0.70
C SER A 171 5.27 2.91 -1.20
N LYS A 172 5.16 4.08 -1.83
CA LYS A 172 3.93 4.59 -2.42
C LYS A 172 4.10 4.64 -3.93
N GLN A 173 3.28 3.88 -4.66
CA GLN A 173 3.25 3.89 -6.12
C GLN A 173 1.85 4.28 -6.54
N GLN A 174 1.71 5.48 -7.09
CA GLN A 174 0.43 6.10 -7.44
C GLN A 174 0.26 6.11 -8.95
N ALA A 175 -0.97 6.24 -9.43
CA ALA A 175 -1.27 6.47 -10.84
C ALA A 175 -0.69 5.42 -11.82
N LEU A 176 -0.65 4.16 -11.40
CA LEU A 176 -0.33 3.05 -12.30
C LEU A 176 -1.56 2.74 -13.16
N HIS A 177 -1.42 2.55 -14.47
CA HIS A 177 -2.58 2.22 -15.30
C HIS A 177 -3.15 0.86 -14.91
N ALA A 178 -4.47 0.77 -14.74
CA ALA A 178 -5.15 -0.47 -14.40
C ALA A 178 -6.21 -0.83 -15.43
N SER A 179 -6.38 -2.12 -15.68
CA SER A 179 -7.48 -2.65 -16.48
C SER A 179 -7.92 -4.02 -16.00
N GLY A 180 -9.20 -4.34 -16.16
CA GLY A 180 -9.70 -5.64 -15.72
C GLY A 180 -11.20 -5.64 -15.46
N VAL A 181 -11.60 -6.52 -14.55
CA VAL A 181 -13.02 -6.74 -14.26
C VAL A 181 -13.24 -7.10 -12.80
N LEU A 182 -14.30 -6.56 -12.22
CA LEU A 182 -14.93 -7.03 -10.98
C LEU A 182 -16.26 -7.69 -11.32
N ARG A 183 -16.56 -8.85 -10.73
CA ARG A 183 -17.83 -9.56 -10.85
C ARG A 183 -18.42 -9.79 -9.48
N VAL A 184 -19.70 -9.50 -9.30
CA VAL A 184 -20.45 -9.72 -8.05
C VAL A 184 -21.82 -10.30 -8.38
N GLY A 185 -22.00 -11.60 -8.13
CA GLY A 185 -23.17 -12.33 -8.59
C GLY A 185 -23.29 -12.30 -10.11
N ALA A 186 -24.38 -11.71 -10.62
CA ALA A 186 -24.60 -11.52 -12.05
C ALA A 186 -24.04 -10.18 -12.59
N GLU A 187 -23.64 -9.26 -11.69
CA GLU A 187 -23.16 -7.93 -12.07
C GLU A 187 -21.68 -8.00 -12.47
N THR A 188 -21.31 -7.18 -13.44
CA THR A 188 -19.94 -7.07 -13.97
C THR A 188 -19.59 -5.61 -14.12
N PHE A 189 -18.48 -5.20 -13.51
CA PHE A 189 -17.92 -3.86 -13.60
C PHE A 189 -16.61 -3.95 -14.38
N THR A 190 -16.56 -3.27 -15.52
CA THR A 190 -15.31 -3.12 -16.27
C THR A 190 -14.45 -2.06 -15.58
N ILE A 191 -13.17 -2.35 -15.44
CA ILE A 191 -12.17 -1.44 -14.89
C ILE A 191 -11.24 -1.05 -16.05
N GLY A 192 -11.07 0.24 -16.28
CA GLY A 192 -10.22 0.75 -17.37
C GLY A 192 -10.82 0.53 -18.77
N GLY A 193 -10.00 0.73 -19.80
CA GLY A 193 -10.39 0.57 -21.21
C GLY A 193 -10.78 1.91 -21.84
N GLU A 194 -12.08 2.18 -21.96
CA GLU A 194 -12.57 3.45 -22.53
C GLU A 194 -12.38 4.64 -21.59
N THR A 195 -12.29 4.38 -20.28
CA THR A 195 -11.97 5.37 -19.25
C THR A 195 -10.68 5.01 -18.57
N ASP A 196 -9.97 6.02 -18.04
CA ASP A 196 -8.81 5.75 -17.19
C ASP A 196 -9.24 4.97 -15.94
N ALA A 197 -8.36 4.06 -15.51
CA ALA A 197 -8.41 3.47 -14.19
C ALA A 197 -6.99 3.37 -13.63
N TRP A 198 -6.88 3.46 -12.31
CA TRP A 198 -5.60 3.67 -11.65
C TRP A 198 -5.36 2.70 -10.51
N GLY A 199 -4.25 1.98 -10.56
CA GLY A 199 -3.68 1.23 -9.45
C GLY A 199 -2.88 2.13 -8.50
N VAL A 200 -3.05 1.89 -7.21
CA VAL A 200 -2.35 2.53 -6.11
C VAL A 200 -1.80 1.42 -5.22
N LEU A 201 -0.48 1.36 -5.08
CA LEU A 201 0.21 0.48 -4.14
C LEU A 201 0.69 1.29 -2.93
N ASP A 202 0.24 0.86 -1.75
CA ASP A 202 0.76 1.27 -0.47
C ASP A 202 1.41 0.09 0.25
N VAL A 203 2.71 0.19 0.44
CA VAL A 203 3.50 -0.76 1.21
C VAL A 203 3.84 -0.15 2.55
N GLY A 204 3.64 -0.92 3.62
CA GLY A 204 4.22 -0.65 4.93
C GLY A 204 5.15 -1.76 5.37
N ARG A 205 6.32 -1.39 5.89
CA ARG A 205 7.25 -2.29 6.58
C ARG A 205 7.85 -1.54 7.76
N GLY A 206 7.70 -2.03 8.98
CA GLY A 206 8.34 -1.33 10.10
C GLY A 206 8.20 -2.00 11.43
N ARG A 207 8.85 -1.40 12.44
CA ARG A 207 8.62 -1.70 13.86
C ARG A 207 7.88 -0.52 14.48
N TRP A 208 6.60 -0.72 14.75
CA TRP A 208 5.71 0.38 15.09
C TRP A 208 5.69 0.65 16.60
N PRO A 209 5.38 1.87 17.05
CA PRO A 209 4.98 2.15 18.43
C PRO A 209 3.79 1.27 18.84
N SER A 210 3.63 1.01 20.15
CA SER A 210 2.52 0.19 20.66
C SER A 210 1.13 0.78 20.42
N SER A 211 1.05 2.11 20.28
CA SER A 211 -0.17 2.83 19.94
C SER A 211 0.16 3.91 18.94
N ILE A 212 -0.62 3.98 17.86
CA ILE A 212 -0.49 5.00 16.82
C ILE A 212 -1.82 5.23 16.13
N VAL A 213 -2.02 6.48 15.70
CA VAL A 213 -3.16 6.89 14.88
C VAL A 213 -2.58 7.48 13.62
N TRP A 214 -3.15 7.12 12.48
CA TRP A 214 -2.69 7.62 11.20
C TRP A 214 -3.85 7.81 10.23
N ASN A 215 -3.68 8.76 9.31
CA ASN A 215 -4.63 9.02 8.24
C ASN A 215 -3.92 8.97 6.89
N TRP A 216 -4.23 8.02 6.03
CA TRP A 216 -3.66 7.91 4.68
C TRP A 216 -4.74 8.10 3.60
N GLY A 217 -4.35 8.73 2.48
CA GLY A 217 -5.19 8.81 1.29
C GLY A 217 -4.32 8.79 0.04
N GLY A 218 -4.74 8.02 -0.96
CA GLY A 218 -4.13 7.97 -2.28
C GLY A 218 -5.12 8.38 -3.35
N GLY A 219 -4.62 8.77 -4.52
CA GLY A 219 -5.48 9.11 -5.64
C GLY A 219 -4.69 9.22 -6.93
N ALA A 220 -5.39 9.17 -8.05
CA ALA A 220 -4.80 9.36 -9.35
C ALA A 220 -5.83 9.87 -10.36
N GLY A 221 -5.37 10.56 -11.38
CA GLY A 221 -6.21 11.07 -12.46
C GLY A 221 -5.43 11.87 -13.48
N ARG A 222 -6.14 12.43 -14.46
CA ARG A 222 -5.57 13.36 -15.43
C ARG A 222 -5.85 14.81 -15.07
N ALA A 223 -4.84 15.66 -15.23
CA ALA A 223 -4.96 17.11 -15.31
C ALA A 223 -4.58 17.53 -16.74
N GLY A 224 -5.59 17.60 -17.63
CA GLY A 224 -5.35 17.72 -19.07
C GLY A 224 -4.65 16.46 -19.61
N ASP A 225 -3.52 16.64 -20.28
CA ASP A 225 -2.73 15.51 -20.80
C ASP A 225 -1.80 14.88 -19.75
N THR A 226 -1.63 15.53 -18.59
CA THR A 226 -0.71 15.12 -17.53
C THR A 226 -1.38 14.13 -16.57
N ILE A 227 -0.69 13.03 -16.26
CA ILE A 227 -1.10 12.09 -15.22
C ILE A 227 -0.62 12.62 -13.87
N VAL A 228 -1.52 12.67 -12.89
CA VAL A 228 -1.25 13.14 -11.53
C VAL A 228 -1.55 12.01 -10.55
N GLY A 229 -0.54 11.65 -9.76
CA GLY A 229 -0.69 10.82 -8.57
C GLY A 229 -0.75 11.69 -7.32
N LEU A 230 -1.65 11.37 -6.39
CA LEU A 230 -1.84 12.07 -5.13
C LEU A 230 -1.51 11.14 -3.98
N GLN A 231 -0.78 11.66 -3.00
CA GLN A 231 -0.44 10.95 -1.77
C GLN A 231 -0.59 11.89 -0.58
N PHE A 232 -1.55 11.59 0.29
CA PHE A 232 -1.81 12.31 1.52
C PHE A 232 -1.45 11.46 2.73
N GLY A 233 -0.97 12.10 3.79
CA GLY A 233 -0.61 11.45 5.02
C GLY A 233 -0.64 12.42 6.19
N ALA A 234 -1.20 11.99 7.31
CA ALA A 234 -1.20 12.76 8.55
C ALA A 234 -1.05 11.86 9.79
N ARG A 235 -0.64 12.47 10.90
CA ARG A 235 -0.48 11.89 12.24
C ARG A 235 0.66 10.87 12.39
N TRP A 236 0.86 9.92 11.47
CA TRP A 236 2.02 9.01 11.59
C TRP A 236 3.37 9.68 11.28
N THR A 237 3.32 10.83 10.60
CA THR A 237 4.45 11.71 10.31
C THR A 237 4.46 12.96 11.20
N GLU A 238 3.63 13.01 12.25
CA GLU A 238 3.56 14.18 13.13
C GLU A 238 4.92 14.41 13.81
N GLY A 239 5.46 15.62 13.67
CA GLY A 239 6.82 15.96 14.09
C GLY A 239 7.94 15.51 13.14
N THR A 240 7.62 14.87 12.00
CA THR A 240 8.62 14.33 11.06
C THR A 240 8.48 14.78 9.59
N GLY A 241 7.42 15.52 9.19
CA GLY A 241 7.12 15.83 7.76
C GLY A 241 7.11 17.32 7.33
N PHE A 242 7.20 17.55 6.01
CA PHE A 242 6.98 18.83 5.30
C PHE A 242 6.57 18.60 3.82
N VAL A 243 5.93 19.57 3.15
CA VAL A 243 5.58 19.51 1.71
C VAL A 243 6.47 20.47 0.92
N VAL A 244 6.94 20.06 -0.26
CA VAL A 244 7.74 20.87 -1.19
C VAL A 244 7.08 20.88 -2.56
N ASP A 245 6.86 22.07 -3.14
CA ASP A 245 6.39 22.19 -4.52
C ASP A 245 7.52 21.96 -5.55
N ASP A 246 7.19 21.93 -6.84
CA ASP A 246 8.13 21.74 -7.95
C ASP A 246 9.23 22.81 -8.03
N THR A 247 9.07 23.93 -7.32
CA THR A 247 10.06 25.01 -7.20
C THR A 247 10.97 24.86 -5.99
N GLY A 248 10.80 23.81 -5.18
CA GLY A 248 11.56 23.61 -3.96
C GLY A 248 11.04 24.41 -2.76
N ARG A 249 9.87 25.06 -2.87
CA ARG A 249 9.30 25.87 -1.80
C ARG A 249 8.51 25.02 -0.83
N ARG A 250 8.78 25.20 0.46
CA ARG A 250 8.00 24.57 1.53
C ARG A 250 6.66 25.26 1.69
N VAL A 251 5.59 24.47 1.73
CA VAL A 251 4.24 24.93 2.06
C VAL A 251 3.80 24.21 3.33
N GLU A 252 3.50 24.98 4.36
CA GLU A 252 2.88 24.45 5.58
C GLU A 252 1.36 24.55 5.42
N PHE A 253 0.69 23.41 5.54
CA PHE A 253 -0.77 23.35 5.55
C PHE A 253 -1.22 23.23 6.99
N ASP A 254 -1.79 24.29 7.53
CA ASP A 254 -2.62 24.23 8.73
C ASP A 254 -4.07 23.92 8.30
N GLU A 255 -4.72 23.02 9.02
CA GLU A 255 -6.16 22.68 8.84
C GLU A 255 -6.55 21.95 7.55
N LEU A 256 -5.73 20.99 7.07
CA LEU A 256 -6.17 20.12 5.97
C LEU A 256 -7.28 19.16 6.47
N GLN A 257 -8.55 19.57 6.35
CA GLN A 257 -9.70 18.68 6.50
C GLN A 257 -9.92 17.89 5.21
N GLY A 258 -9.10 16.84 5.02
CA GLY A 258 -9.27 15.84 3.97
C GLY A 258 -9.63 14.49 4.60
N PHE A 259 -10.62 13.79 4.04
CA PHE A 259 -10.90 12.41 4.42
C PHE A 259 -9.74 11.54 3.95
N ALA A 260 -9.03 10.99 4.93
CA ALA A 260 -8.01 9.98 4.79
C ALA A 260 -8.36 8.93 5.85
N GLU A 261 -8.24 7.66 5.50
CA GLU A 261 -8.63 6.51 6.34
C GLU A 261 -8.05 6.68 7.76
N GLU A 262 -8.88 6.95 8.77
CA GLU A 262 -8.42 7.02 10.16
C GLU A 262 -8.29 5.60 10.71
N ALA A 263 -7.07 5.10 10.75
CA ALA A 263 -6.77 3.84 11.39
C ALA A 263 -6.23 4.09 12.80
N ARG A 264 -6.82 3.39 13.77
CA ARG A 264 -6.35 3.35 15.17
C ARG A 264 -5.86 1.95 15.46
N GLN A 265 -4.58 1.81 15.76
CA GLN A 265 -4.03 0.55 16.26
C GLN A 265 -3.60 0.69 17.72
N ARG A 266 -4.01 -0.28 18.52
CA ARG A 266 -3.58 -0.49 19.90
C ARG A 266 -3.27 -1.97 20.06
N TRP A 267 -2.03 -2.26 20.47
CA TRP A 267 -1.54 -3.60 20.76
C TRP A 267 -1.46 -3.80 22.28
#